data_AF-A0A7W0PJL3-F1
#
_entry.id   AF-A0A7W0PJL3-F1
#
_cell.length_a   1.000
_cell.length_b   1.000
_cell.length_c   1.000
_cell.angle_alpha   90.00
_cell.angle_beta   90.00
_cell.angle_gamma   90.00
#
_symmetry.space_group_name_H-M   'P 1'
#
loop_
_entity.id
_entity.type
_entity.pdbx_description
1 polymer ?
#
loop_
_entity_poly.entity_id
_entity_poly.type
_entity_poly.pdbx_seq_one_letter_code
_entity_poly.pdbx_strand_id
1 'polypeptide(L)'
;MNIKRGASLSKLTTIGTGGPASALARPRSLEELAEALRYAVAEGLEIVVVGLGSNLLVADEGVDALVIHLEGELAAVEVGPAGLVAGGGATNAVCLHRARDAGFGGFEFACAIPGTVGGGVKMNAGAYGRDW
;
A
#
# COMPACT_ATOMS: atom_id res chain seq x y z
N MET A 1 -17.40 3.24 6.14
CA MET A 1 -16.29 3.61 5.22
C MET A 1 -16.82 4.20 3.90
N ASN A 2 -16.04 4.98 3.12
CA ASN A 2 -16.41 5.45 1.77
C ASN A 2 -15.86 4.53 0.67
N ILE A 3 -16.74 3.92 -0.14
CA ILE A 3 -16.38 3.08 -1.28
C ILE A 3 -16.79 3.80 -2.56
N LYS A 4 -15.83 4.00 -3.48
CA LYS A 4 -16.06 4.69 -4.75
C LYS A 4 -16.07 3.69 -5.91
N ARG A 5 -17.19 3.58 -6.61
CA ARG A 5 -17.29 2.78 -7.84
C ARG A 5 -16.70 3.52 -9.05
N GLY A 6 -16.16 2.77 -10.01
CA GLY A 6 -15.66 3.31 -11.28
C GLY A 6 -14.48 4.28 -11.13
N ALA A 7 -13.71 4.17 -10.04
CA ALA A 7 -12.62 5.10 -9.79
C ALA A 7 -11.42 4.77 -10.69
N SER A 8 -10.93 5.75 -11.46
CA SER A 8 -9.71 5.56 -12.26
C SER A 8 -8.50 5.29 -11.37
N LEU A 9 -7.72 4.30 -11.74
CA LEU A 9 -6.50 3.88 -11.05
C LEU A 9 -5.24 4.61 -11.52
N SER A 10 -5.32 5.44 -12.57
CA SER A 10 -4.20 6.28 -13.06
C SER A 10 -3.52 7.11 -11.97
N LYS A 11 -4.28 7.64 -11.02
CA LYS A 11 -3.73 8.43 -9.89
C LYS A 11 -3.10 7.58 -8.77
N LEU A 12 -3.22 6.26 -8.85
CA LEU A 12 -2.68 5.30 -7.89
C LEU A 12 -1.44 4.56 -8.43
N THR A 13 -1.03 4.81 -9.68
CA THR A 13 0.16 4.20 -10.28
C THR A 13 1.21 5.26 -10.58
N THR A 14 2.49 4.90 -10.48
CA THR A 14 3.59 5.84 -10.78
C THR A 14 3.72 6.12 -12.27
N ILE A 15 3.32 5.17 -13.12
CA ILE A 15 3.31 5.31 -14.59
C ILE A 15 2.17 6.25 -15.03
N GLY A 16 1.14 6.44 -14.19
CA GLY A 16 0.00 7.29 -14.50
C GLY A 16 -1.04 6.62 -15.40
N THR A 17 -0.99 5.28 -15.55
CA THR A 17 -1.98 4.50 -16.31
C THR A 17 -2.95 3.76 -15.39
N GLY A 18 -4.13 3.44 -15.89
CA GLY A 18 -5.11 2.63 -15.19
C GLY A 18 -6.54 3.12 -15.34
N GLY A 19 -7.36 2.25 -15.93
CA GLY A 19 -8.79 2.39 -16.07
C GLY A 19 -9.56 2.33 -14.74
N PRO A 20 -10.89 2.22 -14.80
CA PRO A 20 -11.74 2.19 -13.61
C PRO A 20 -11.62 0.87 -12.83
N ALA A 21 -11.58 0.92 -11.50
CA ALA A 21 -11.89 -0.24 -10.67
C ALA A 21 -13.41 -0.38 -10.47
N SER A 22 -13.92 -1.61 -10.37
CA SER A 22 -15.30 -1.87 -9.94
C SER A 22 -15.62 -1.16 -8.63
N ALA A 23 -14.70 -1.21 -7.66
CA ALA A 23 -14.76 -0.42 -6.44
C ALA A 23 -13.37 -0.02 -5.94
N LEU A 24 -13.27 1.14 -5.27
CA LEU A 24 -12.08 1.61 -4.58
C LEU A 24 -12.44 1.94 -3.13
N ALA A 25 -11.73 1.32 -2.17
CA ALA A 25 -11.79 1.62 -0.76
C ALA A 25 -10.46 2.19 -0.25
N ARG A 26 -10.55 3.12 0.71
CA ARG A 26 -9.41 3.74 1.40
C ARG A 26 -9.56 3.61 2.91
N PRO A 27 -9.47 2.39 3.47
CA PRO A 27 -9.67 2.17 4.89
C PRO A 27 -8.54 2.82 5.69
N ARG A 28 -8.92 3.42 6.82
CA ARG A 28 -8.02 4.14 7.72
C ARG A 28 -7.77 3.42 9.05
N SER A 29 -8.57 2.40 9.36
CA SER A 29 -8.45 1.53 10.55
C SER A 29 -8.72 0.06 10.20
N LEU A 30 -8.44 -0.85 11.14
CA LEU A 30 -8.71 -2.28 10.96
C LEU A 30 -10.20 -2.58 10.80
N GLU A 31 -11.07 -1.83 11.49
CA GLU A 31 -12.52 -1.97 11.39
C GLU A 31 -13.02 -1.60 10.00
N GLU A 32 -12.52 -0.48 9.44
CA GLU A 32 -12.85 -0.06 8.08
C GLU A 32 -12.31 -1.06 7.04
N LEU A 33 -11.10 -1.60 7.25
CA LEU A 33 -10.56 -2.64 6.39
C LEU A 33 -11.46 -3.89 6.43
N ALA A 34 -11.88 -4.32 7.61
CA ALA A 34 -12.79 -5.46 7.75
C ALA A 34 -14.15 -5.19 7.08
N GLU A 35 -14.65 -3.95 7.13
CA GLU A 35 -15.85 -3.51 6.40
C GLU A 35 -15.65 -3.64 4.87
N ALA A 36 -14.48 -3.23 4.36
CA ALA A 36 -14.13 -3.34 2.94
C ALA A 36 -14.07 -4.79 2.47
N LEU A 37 -13.45 -5.66 3.26
CA LEU A 37 -13.34 -7.08 2.95
C LEU A 37 -14.72 -7.76 2.93
N ARG A 38 -15.60 -7.41 3.88
CA ARG A 38 -17.00 -7.90 3.87
C ARG A 38 -17.77 -7.40 2.65
N TYR A 39 -17.56 -6.15 2.24
CA TYR A 39 -18.16 -5.60 1.03
C TYR A 39 -17.74 -6.37 -0.23
N ALA A 40 -16.44 -6.63 -0.39
CA ALA A 40 -15.94 -7.41 -1.53
C ALA A 40 -16.59 -8.80 -1.61
N VAL A 41 -16.71 -9.49 -0.48
CA VAL A 41 -17.38 -10.80 -0.40
C VAL A 41 -18.85 -10.70 -0.80
N ALA A 42 -19.57 -9.68 -0.30
CA ALA A 42 -21.00 -9.50 -0.61
C ALA A 42 -21.26 -9.18 -2.09
N GLU A 43 -20.34 -8.46 -2.74
CA GLU A 43 -20.44 -8.08 -4.16
C GLU A 43 -19.78 -9.10 -5.09
N GLY A 44 -19.13 -10.14 -4.56
CA GLY A 44 -18.39 -11.12 -5.36
C GLY A 44 -17.17 -10.55 -6.07
N LEU A 45 -16.57 -9.48 -5.55
CA LEU A 45 -15.42 -8.80 -6.14
C LEU A 45 -14.10 -9.42 -5.66
N GLU A 46 -13.13 -9.57 -6.57
CA GLU A 46 -11.75 -9.85 -6.19
C GLU A 46 -11.17 -8.68 -5.38
N ILE A 47 -10.18 -8.97 -4.52
CA ILE A 47 -9.54 -7.95 -3.69
C ILE A 47 -8.12 -7.72 -4.21
N VAL A 48 -7.82 -6.45 -4.53
CA VAL A 48 -6.47 -6.02 -4.93
C VAL A 48 -6.01 -4.91 -4.00
N VAL A 49 -4.88 -5.09 -3.34
CA VAL A 49 -4.29 -4.03 -2.49
C VAL A 49 -3.23 -3.28 -3.29
N VAL A 50 -3.36 -1.95 -3.36
CA VAL A 50 -2.44 -1.07 -4.09
C VAL A 50 -1.78 -0.11 -3.11
N GLY A 51 -0.44 -0.19 -3.02
CA GLY A 51 0.40 0.80 -2.34
C GLY A 51 0.53 2.08 -3.16
N LEU A 52 1.77 2.51 -3.45
CA LEU A 52 2.03 3.65 -4.35
C LEU A 52 1.97 3.29 -5.85
N GLY A 53 1.63 2.04 -6.18
CA GLY A 53 1.56 1.54 -7.56
C GLY A 53 2.86 1.68 -8.35
N SER A 54 4.01 1.58 -7.67
CA SER A 54 5.35 1.71 -8.26
C SER A 54 5.79 0.52 -9.12
N ASN A 55 5.05 -0.58 -9.06
CA ASN A 55 5.30 -1.81 -9.82
C ASN A 55 4.01 -2.34 -10.47
N LEU A 56 3.14 -1.43 -10.93
CA LEU A 56 1.86 -1.77 -11.57
C LEU A 56 1.75 -1.14 -12.95
N LEU A 57 1.28 -1.94 -13.91
CA LEU A 57 0.81 -1.49 -15.22
C LEU A 57 -0.67 -1.87 -15.32
N VAL A 58 -1.56 -0.93 -15.00
CA VAL A 58 -3.00 -1.19 -14.99
C VAL A 58 -3.57 -0.86 -16.38
N ALA A 59 -4.37 -1.78 -16.92
CA ALA A 59 -5.00 -1.63 -18.22
C ALA A 59 -6.04 -0.50 -18.24
N ASP A 60 -6.26 0.12 -19.41
CA ASP A 60 -7.22 1.21 -19.58
C ASP A 60 -8.67 0.76 -19.47
N GLU A 61 -8.96 -0.52 -19.73
CA GLU A 61 -10.27 -1.13 -19.48
C GLU A 61 -10.59 -1.25 -17.99
N GLY A 62 -9.59 -1.14 -17.12
CA GLY A 62 -9.75 -1.19 -15.68
C GLY A 62 -9.60 -2.58 -15.09
N VAL A 63 -10.18 -2.79 -13.90
CA VAL A 63 -10.14 -4.08 -13.19
C VAL A 63 -11.47 -4.36 -12.52
N ASP A 64 -11.95 -5.60 -12.63
CA ASP A 64 -13.15 -6.06 -11.92
C ASP A 64 -12.84 -6.51 -10.50
N ALA A 65 -12.45 -5.55 -9.66
CA ALA A 65 -12.02 -5.79 -8.29
C ALA A 65 -12.41 -4.66 -7.34
N LEU A 66 -12.50 -4.97 -6.05
CA LEU A 66 -12.32 -4.01 -4.99
C LEU A 66 -10.83 -3.72 -4.84
N VAL A 67 -10.42 -2.54 -5.30
CA VAL A 67 -9.09 -2.00 -5.03
C VAL A 67 -9.07 -1.37 -3.64
N ILE A 68 -8.06 -1.71 -2.83
CA ILE A 68 -7.86 -1.19 -1.49
C ILE A 68 -6.55 -0.41 -1.42
N HIS A 69 -6.60 0.81 -0.91
CA HIS A 69 -5.41 1.63 -0.61
C HIS A 69 -5.40 1.98 0.88
N LEU A 70 -4.41 1.46 1.61
CA LEU A 70 -4.34 1.55 3.07
C LEU A 70 -3.89 2.96 3.50
N GLU A 71 -4.66 3.61 4.36
CA GLU A 71 -4.40 4.97 4.86
C GLU A 71 -4.47 5.03 6.40
N GLY A 72 -4.31 6.23 6.97
CA GLY A 72 -4.55 6.47 8.39
C GLY A 72 -3.64 5.61 9.27
N GLU A 73 -4.24 4.91 10.23
CA GLU A 73 -3.55 4.01 11.17
C GLU A 73 -2.87 2.85 10.42
N LEU A 74 -3.45 2.40 9.31
CA LEU A 74 -2.89 1.34 8.47
C LEU A 74 -1.67 1.80 7.65
N ALA A 75 -1.35 3.10 7.68
CA ALA A 75 -0.15 3.69 7.11
C ALA A 75 0.77 4.34 8.16
N ALA A 76 0.46 4.16 9.45
CA ALA A 76 1.25 4.73 10.55
C ALA A 76 2.58 3.99 10.72
N VAL A 77 3.53 4.70 11.33
CA VAL A 77 4.85 4.17 11.70
C VAL A 77 5.15 4.57 13.14
N GLU A 78 5.35 3.57 14.00
CA GLU A 78 5.69 3.74 15.41
C GLU A 78 7.14 3.28 15.64
N VAL A 79 7.89 4.08 16.38
CA VAL A 79 9.27 3.76 16.78
C VAL A 79 9.23 3.20 18.20
N GLY A 80 9.64 1.95 18.35
CA GLY A 80 9.77 1.28 19.64
C GLY A 80 11.24 1.09 20.06
N PRO A 81 11.48 0.48 21.23
CA PRO A 81 12.84 0.28 21.75
C PRO A 81 13.72 -0.64 20.88
N ALA A 82 13.10 -1.55 20.13
CA ALA A 82 13.79 -2.59 19.36
C ALA A 82 13.67 -2.43 17.83
N GLY A 83 13.01 -1.37 17.34
CA GLY A 83 12.78 -1.18 15.91
C GLY A 83 11.51 -0.39 15.60
N LEU A 84 10.98 -0.59 14.40
CA LEU A 84 9.79 0.10 13.92
C LEU A 84 8.63 -0.89 13.78
N VAL A 85 7.42 -0.43 14.08
CA VAL A 85 6.17 -1.09 13.67
C VAL A 85 5.53 -0.19 12.62
N ALA A 86 5.33 -0.72 11.42
CA ALA A 86 4.79 0.04 10.30
C ALA A 86 3.56 -0.66 9.71
N GLY A 87 2.49 0.09 9.48
CA GLY A 87 1.33 -0.40 8.75
C GLY A 87 1.67 -0.66 7.27
N GLY A 88 0.90 -1.53 6.62
CA GLY A 88 1.15 -1.91 5.22
C GLY A 88 1.05 -0.75 4.21
N GLY A 89 0.36 0.34 4.57
CA GLY A 89 0.28 1.58 3.79
C GLY A 89 1.45 2.55 4.03
N ALA A 90 2.30 2.32 5.04
CA ALA A 90 3.42 3.20 5.34
C ALA A 90 4.41 3.19 4.17
N THR A 91 4.98 4.33 3.80
CA THR A 91 5.95 4.39 2.70
C THR A 91 7.33 3.96 3.17
N ASN A 92 8.10 3.34 2.26
CA ASN A 92 9.51 3.00 2.54
C ASN A 92 10.32 4.24 2.96
N ALA A 93 10.06 5.38 2.30
CA ALA A 93 10.73 6.65 2.61
C ALA A 93 10.45 7.13 4.04
N VAL A 94 9.20 7.03 4.52
CA VAL A 94 8.86 7.40 5.90
C VAL A 94 9.53 6.44 6.89
N CYS A 95 9.48 5.13 6.63
CA CYS A 95 10.13 4.14 7.49
C CYS A 95 11.64 4.36 7.58
N LEU A 96 12.30 4.63 6.45
CA LEU A 96 13.73 4.95 6.41
C LEU A 96 14.08 6.17 7.25
N HIS A 97 13.34 7.28 7.08
CA HIS A 97 13.61 8.49 7.85
C HIS A 97 13.42 8.25 9.36
N ARG A 98 12.35 7.53 9.75
CA ARG A 98 12.10 7.18 11.16
C ARG A 98 13.18 6.27 11.73
N ALA A 99 13.65 5.28 10.96
CA ALA A 99 14.73 4.39 11.38
C ALA A 99 16.04 5.16 11.56
N ARG A 100 16.41 6.01 10.59
CA ARG A 100 17.58 6.87 10.68
C ARG A 100 17.54 7.76 11.92
N ASP A 101 16.43 8.45 12.14
CA ASP A 101 16.30 9.40 13.26
C ASP A 101 16.34 8.69 14.62
N ALA A 102 15.94 7.42 14.68
CA ALA A 102 16.02 6.55 15.85
C ALA A 102 17.37 5.82 15.99
N GLY A 103 18.31 5.99 15.05
CA GLY A 103 19.60 5.31 15.06
C GLY A 103 19.55 3.83 14.68
N PHE A 104 18.45 3.36 14.07
CA PHE A 104 18.32 1.99 13.57
C PHE A 104 18.91 1.87 12.16
N GLY A 105 19.75 0.85 11.96
CA GLY A 105 20.29 0.45 10.65
C GLY A 105 19.60 -0.78 10.08
N GLY A 106 19.96 -1.15 8.86
CA GLY A 106 19.46 -2.33 8.14
C GLY A 106 18.35 -2.04 7.12
N PHE A 107 17.81 -0.83 7.11
CA PHE A 107 16.75 -0.41 6.17
C PHE A 107 17.23 0.55 5.07
N GLU A 108 18.54 0.83 5.03
CA GLU A 108 19.17 1.75 4.06
C GLU A 108 19.01 1.26 2.62
N PHE A 109 18.89 -0.05 2.42
CA PHE A 109 18.65 -0.65 1.10
C PHE A 109 17.39 -0.11 0.43
N ALA A 110 16.38 0.28 1.22
CA ALA A 110 15.11 0.77 0.72
C ALA A 110 15.11 2.27 0.36
N CYS A 111 16.26 2.97 0.46
CA CYS A 111 16.34 4.42 0.28
C CYS A 111 15.88 4.97 -1.06
N ALA A 112 15.94 4.15 -2.11
CA ALA A 112 15.48 4.50 -3.45
C ALA A 112 14.35 3.60 -3.95
N ILE A 113 13.76 2.76 -3.09
CA ILE A 113 12.67 1.86 -3.48
C ILE A 113 11.33 2.58 -3.27
N PRO A 114 10.66 3.08 -4.33
CA PRO A 114 9.33 3.66 -4.19
C PRO A 114 8.33 2.57 -3.81
N GLY A 115 7.40 2.88 -2.92
CA GLY A 115 6.35 1.95 -2.52
C GLY A 115 5.98 2.07 -1.06
N THR A 116 5.13 1.14 -0.64
CA THR A 116 4.74 0.96 0.76
C THR A 116 5.36 -0.30 1.34
N VAL A 117 5.40 -0.38 2.67
CA VAL A 117 5.84 -1.56 3.44
C VAL A 117 5.10 -2.81 2.98
N GLY A 118 3.78 -2.74 2.81
CA GLY A 118 2.99 -3.88 2.34
C GLY A 118 3.40 -4.34 0.92
N GLY A 119 3.73 -3.40 0.03
CA GLY A 119 4.30 -3.72 -1.28
C GLY A 119 5.70 -4.35 -1.17
N GLY A 120 6.53 -3.83 -0.26
CA GLY A 120 7.85 -4.36 0.05
C GLY A 120 7.81 -5.82 0.49
N VAL A 121 6.99 -6.12 1.50
CA VAL A 121 6.75 -7.48 2.01
C VAL A 121 6.20 -8.39 0.92
N LYS A 122 5.21 -7.93 0.15
CA LYS A 122 4.59 -8.75 -0.91
C LYS A 122 5.58 -9.15 -2.00
N MET A 123 6.52 -8.27 -2.32
CA MET A 123 7.46 -8.44 -3.44
C MET A 123 8.83 -8.98 -3.01
N ASN A 124 9.09 -9.10 -1.71
CA ASN A 124 10.45 -9.18 -1.17
C ASN A 124 11.35 -8.10 -1.82
N ALA A 125 10.91 -6.84 -1.76
CA ALA A 125 11.58 -5.79 -2.53
C ALA A 125 13.03 -5.61 -2.04
N GLY A 126 13.98 -5.50 -2.97
CA GLY A 126 15.39 -5.44 -2.61
C GLY A 126 16.19 -4.53 -3.54
N ALA A 127 17.27 -3.99 -2.98
CA ALA A 127 18.26 -3.21 -3.69
C ALA A 127 19.59 -3.28 -2.93
N TYR A 128 20.70 -2.97 -3.59
CA TYR A 128 22.02 -2.88 -2.94
C TYR A 128 22.42 -4.14 -2.13
N GLY A 129 21.97 -5.33 -2.55
CA GLY A 129 22.32 -6.61 -1.92
C GLY A 129 21.56 -6.95 -0.64
N ARG A 130 20.47 -6.25 -0.32
CA ARG A 130 19.53 -6.59 0.78
C ARG A 130 18.07 -6.44 0.32
N ASP A 131 17.17 -7.05 1.08
CA ASP A 131 15.74 -7.13 0.80
C ASP A 131 14.88 -7.11 2.08
N TRP A 132 13.56 -7.27 1.89
CA TRP A 132 12.51 -7.13 2.90
C TRP A 132 12.30 -8.37 3.78
#